data_AF-A0A7G1IFN1-F1
#
_entry.id   AF-A0A7G1IFN1-F1
#
_cell.length_a   1.000
_cell.length_b   1.000
_cell.length_c   1.000
_cell.angle_alpha   90.00
_cell.angle_beta   90.00
_cell.angle_gamma   90.00
#
_symmetry.space_group_name_H-M   'P 1'
#
loop_
_entity.id
_entity.type
_entity.pdbx_description
1 polymer ?
#
loop_
_entity_poly.entity_id
_entity_poly.type
_entity_poly.pdbx_seq_one_letter_code
_entity_poly.pdbx_strand_id
1 'polypeptide(L)'
;MLQATLDELAGEFAIGIIEGDIATDLDAAKLSGRGAQVSLLNTSNGFGGECHLDAPMVNRALPGLDLPGLDLVIIENVGNLVCPAEFDVGEHAKAMVYSVTEGEDKPLKYPVMFRSVDVVLLNKIDLVPYLDADVEAYIAHVRQVNTTAAILPVSARTGAGMAAWFGWLRRFARGAPWRGWPNALTNRQLQTIRNDQAPSRIANSVLALTVKNKDRLCNSRRPNAESVATCEPLTRHNDTE
;
A
#
# COMPACT_ATOMS: atom_id res chain seq x y z
N MET A 1 5.10 4.54 2.97
CA MET A 1 5.18 3.94 1.60
C MET A 1 4.94 4.99 0.51
N LEU A 2 3.75 5.59 0.44
CA LEU A 2 3.39 6.56 -0.59
C LEU A 2 4.32 7.78 -0.68
N GLN A 3 4.78 8.32 0.45
CA GLN A 3 5.77 9.41 0.46
C GLN A 3 7.02 9.08 -0.36
N ALA A 4 7.58 7.87 -0.19
CA ALA A 4 8.75 7.43 -0.95
C ALA A 4 8.43 7.19 -2.43
N THR A 5 7.20 6.74 -2.75
CA THR A 5 6.73 6.64 -4.13
C THR A 5 6.67 8.01 -4.81
N LEU A 6 6.12 9.01 -4.12
CA LEU A 6 6.01 10.37 -4.66
C LEU A 6 7.39 11.00 -4.87
N ASP A 7 8.31 10.82 -3.93
CA ASP A 7 9.67 11.35 -4.05
C ASP A 7 10.45 10.74 -5.21
N GLU A 8 10.39 9.41 -5.35
CA GLU A 8 11.11 8.70 -6.41
C GLU A 8 10.56 9.03 -7.80
N LEU A 9 9.24 9.11 -7.93
CA LEU A 9 8.58 9.30 -9.23
C LEU A 9 8.34 10.78 -9.57
N ALA A 10 8.82 11.69 -8.72
CA ALA A 10 8.72 13.12 -8.94
C ALA A 10 9.38 13.50 -10.27
N GLY A 11 8.63 14.19 -11.13
CA GLY A 11 9.09 14.61 -12.46
C GLY A 11 9.06 13.51 -13.53
N GLU A 12 8.78 12.25 -13.17
CA GLU A 12 8.52 11.18 -14.13
C GLU A 12 7.03 11.03 -14.46
N PHE A 13 6.17 11.18 -13.45
CA PHE A 13 4.70 11.06 -13.59
C PHE A 13 4.00 12.18 -12.82
N ALA A 14 2.89 12.67 -13.38
CA ALA A 14 1.91 13.46 -12.65
C ALA A 14 0.99 12.51 -11.86
N ILE A 15 1.04 12.60 -10.52
CA ILE A 15 0.36 11.65 -9.63
C ILE A 15 -0.78 12.34 -8.88
N GLY A 16 -1.96 11.72 -8.91
CA GLY A 16 -3.08 12.03 -8.02
C GLY A 16 -3.26 10.95 -6.97
N ILE A 17 -3.70 11.33 -5.78
CA ILE A 17 -4.01 10.41 -4.68
C ILE A 17 -5.43 10.67 -4.21
N ILE A 18 -6.23 9.61 -4.16
CA ILE A 18 -7.48 9.60 -3.38
C ILE A 18 -7.13 8.95 -2.06
N GLU A 19 -7.17 9.72 -0.97
CA GLU A 19 -6.87 9.22 0.36
C GLU A 19 -8.17 8.84 1.06
N GLY A 20 -8.35 7.54 1.29
CA GLY A 20 -9.47 6.99 2.03
C GLY A 20 -9.11 6.69 3.47
N ASP A 21 -9.76 7.39 4.39
CA ASP A 21 -9.69 7.07 5.81
C ASP A 21 -11.07 7.16 6.45
N ILE A 22 -11.20 6.64 7.67
CA ILE A 22 -12.48 6.66 8.38
C ILE A 22 -12.82 8.09 8.80
N ALA A 23 -11.85 8.86 9.32
CA ALA A 23 -12.14 10.14 9.96
C ALA A 23 -11.05 11.22 9.87
N THR A 24 -9.78 10.86 9.64
CA THR A 24 -8.67 11.81 9.80
C THR A 24 -8.05 12.19 8.46
N ASP A 25 -7.47 13.39 8.40
CA ASP A 25 -6.69 13.88 7.26
C ASP A 25 -5.17 13.68 7.47
N LEU A 26 -4.78 12.93 8.51
CA LEU A 26 -3.38 12.80 8.94
C LEU A 26 -2.49 12.19 7.85
N ASP A 27 -3.04 11.27 7.06
CA ASP A 27 -2.30 10.63 5.98
C ASP A 27 -2.21 11.55 4.75
N ALA A 28 -3.27 12.27 4.41
CA ALA A 28 -3.23 13.31 3.38
C ALA A 28 -2.23 14.44 3.73
N ALA A 29 -2.16 14.85 5.00
CA ALA A 29 -1.22 15.87 5.46
C ALA A 29 0.25 15.45 5.26
N LYS A 30 0.59 14.16 5.41
CA LYS A 30 1.95 13.64 5.17
C LYS A 30 2.37 13.66 3.70
N LEU A 31 1.40 13.72 2.78
CA LEU A 31 1.61 13.74 1.34
C LEU A 31 1.75 15.18 0.78
N SER A 32 1.36 16.17 1.58
CA SER A 32 1.43 17.58 1.22
C SER A 32 2.86 18.02 0.89
N GLY A 33 3.01 18.86 -0.13
CA GLY A 33 4.30 19.40 -0.55
C GLY A 33 5.16 18.49 -1.44
N ARG A 34 4.66 17.31 -1.82
CA ARG A 34 5.39 16.32 -2.66
C ARG A 34 4.96 16.31 -4.13
N GLY A 35 4.25 17.35 -4.58
CA GLY A 35 3.85 17.54 -5.98
C GLY A 35 2.65 16.70 -6.45
N ALA A 36 2.11 15.81 -5.61
CA ALA A 36 0.89 15.08 -5.91
C ALA A 36 -0.37 15.92 -5.67
N GLN A 37 -1.40 15.70 -6.50
CA GLN A 37 -2.75 16.16 -6.18
C GLN A 37 -3.37 15.19 -5.16
N VAL A 38 -4.02 15.70 -4.11
CA VAL A 38 -4.61 14.86 -3.06
C VAL A 38 -6.07 15.21 -2.89
N SER A 39 -6.95 14.23 -3.05
CA SER A 39 -8.38 14.31 -2.81
C SER A 39 -8.72 13.43 -1.60
N LEU A 40 -9.16 14.05 -0.51
CA LEU A 40 -9.49 13.35 0.73
C LEU A 40 -10.91 12.79 0.66
N LEU A 41 -11.07 11.55 1.10
CA LEU A 41 -12.33 10.83 1.19
C LEU A 41 -12.48 10.20 2.58
N ASN A 42 -13.16 10.92 3.47
CA ASN A 42 -13.49 10.41 4.80
C ASN A 42 -14.80 9.63 4.77
N THR A 43 -14.77 8.34 5.11
CA THR A 43 -15.98 7.50 5.10
C THR A 43 -16.98 7.87 6.21
N SER A 44 -16.56 8.54 7.29
CA SER A 44 -17.48 9.10 8.29
C SER A 44 -18.38 10.20 7.70
N ASN A 45 -17.88 10.92 6.71
CA ASN A 45 -18.53 12.13 6.18
C ASN A 45 -19.48 11.76 5.05
N GLY A 46 -20.72 11.45 5.42
CA GLY A 46 -21.79 11.14 4.46
C GLY A 46 -21.89 9.67 4.05
N PHE A 47 -21.05 8.79 4.61
CA PHE A 47 -21.10 7.34 4.36
C PHE A 47 -21.15 6.47 5.61
N GLY A 48 -21.16 7.03 6.83
CA GLY A 48 -21.41 6.23 8.05
C GLY A 48 -20.19 5.50 8.63
N GLY A 49 -18.97 5.82 8.18
CA GLY A 49 -17.73 5.27 8.77
C GLY A 49 -17.36 3.89 8.22
N GLU A 50 -17.64 3.65 6.94
CA GLU A 50 -17.39 2.37 6.27
C GLU A 50 -15.94 1.90 6.35
N CYS A 51 -15.78 0.58 6.46
CA CYS A 51 -14.50 -0.13 6.60
C CYS A 51 -13.74 -0.33 5.28
N HIS A 52 -14.24 0.25 4.18
CA HIS A 52 -13.72 0.16 2.81
C HIS A 52 -14.17 1.39 2.00
N LEU A 53 -13.54 1.58 0.84
CA LEU A 53 -14.05 2.40 -0.25
C LEU A 53 -14.77 1.55 -1.29
N ASP A 54 -15.84 2.09 -1.87
CA ASP A 54 -16.53 1.55 -3.03
C ASP A 54 -16.42 2.48 -4.26
N ALA A 55 -16.84 2.01 -5.44
CA ALA A 55 -16.80 2.81 -6.66
C ALA A 55 -17.61 4.12 -6.58
N PRO A 56 -18.85 4.14 -6.02
CA PRO A 56 -19.57 5.40 -5.80
C PRO A 56 -18.83 6.42 -4.93
N MET A 57 -18.17 5.99 -3.86
CA MET A 57 -17.33 6.83 -3.01
C MET A 57 -16.19 7.43 -3.82
N VAL A 58 -15.40 6.59 -4.50
CA VAL A 58 -14.27 7.04 -5.31
C VAL A 58 -14.72 8.02 -6.40
N ASN A 59 -15.85 7.74 -7.07
CA ASN A 59 -16.41 8.62 -8.08
C ASN A 59 -16.74 10.02 -7.55
N ARG A 60 -17.10 10.16 -6.26
CA ARG A 60 -17.33 11.47 -5.64
C ARG A 60 -16.04 12.21 -5.27
N ALA A 61 -14.93 11.50 -5.09
CA ALA A 61 -13.62 12.09 -4.80
C ALA A 61 -12.85 12.46 -6.08
N LEU A 62 -13.13 11.81 -7.21
CA LEU A 62 -12.50 12.10 -8.50
C LEU A 62 -12.53 13.58 -8.92
N PRO A 63 -13.62 14.35 -8.73
CA PRO A 63 -13.65 15.78 -9.05
C PRO A 63 -12.65 16.64 -8.26
N GLY A 64 -12.08 16.13 -7.16
CA GLY A 64 -11.01 16.80 -6.42
C GLY A 64 -9.64 16.71 -7.11
N LEU A 65 -9.54 16.00 -8.24
CA LEU A 65 -8.35 15.84 -9.04
C LEU A 65 -8.56 16.40 -10.46
N ASP A 66 -7.57 17.10 -10.99
CA ASP A 66 -7.50 17.47 -12.41
C ASP A 66 -7.02 16.27 -13.25
N LEU A 67 -7.94 15.31 -13.46
CA LEU A 67 -7.66 14.01 -14.07
C LEU A 67 -6.97 14.06 -15.45
N PRO A 68 -7.31 14.98 -16.37
CA PRO A 68 -6.62 15.04 -17.68
C PRO A 68 -5.12 15.32 -17.58
N GLY A 69 -4.66 15.92 -16.47
CA GLY A 69 -3.26 16.22 -16.22
C GLY A 69 -2.48 15.13 -15.47
N LEU A 70 -3.10 13.98 -15.16
CA LEU A 70 -2.50 12.93 -14.35
C LEU A 70 -2.16 11.68 -15.17
N ASP A 71 -0.96 11.14 -14.95
CA ASP A 71 -0.52 9.85 -15.53
C ASP A 71 -0.89 8.66 -14.61
N LEU A 72 -0.99 8.91 -13.30
CA LEU A 72 -1.27 7.87 -12.31
C LEU A 72 -2.17 8.40 -11.20
N VAL A 73 -3.27 7.69 -10.93
CA VAL A 73 -4.10 7.89 -9.74
C VAL A 73 -3.89 6.71 -8.79
N ILE A 74 -3.54 6.99 -7.54
CA ILE A 74 -3.45 5.98 -6.48
C ILE A 74 -4.61 6.19 -5.51
N ILE A 75 -5.43 5.17 -5.31
CA ILE A 75 -6.52 5.18 -4.33
C ILE A 75 -6.02 4.45 -3.09
N GLU A 76 -5.68 5.17 -2.02
CA GLU A 76 -5.37 4.55 -0.73
C GLU A 76 -6.68 4.16 -0.04
N ASN A 77 -6.95 2.86 0.04
CA ASN A 77 -8.16 2.33 0.68
C ASN A 77 -8.00 2.29 2.22
N VAL A 78 -9.10 2.10 2.93
CA VAL A 78 -9.14 1.89 4.38
C VAL A 78 -8.38 0.61 4.73
N GLY A 79 -7.57 0.65 5.80
CA GLY A 79 -6.67 -0.44 6.18
C GLY A 79 -7.37 -1.68 6.74
N ASN A 80 -7.88 -2.54 5.86
CA ASN A 80 -8.65 -3.74 6.20
C ASN A 80 -8.39 -4.88 5.19
N LEU A 81 -8.32 -6.15 5.64
CA LEU A 81 -8.15 -7.33 4.74
C LEU A 81 -9.47 -8.04 4.41
N VAL A 82 -10.60 -7.56 4.91
CA VAL A 82 -11.90 -8.21 4.69
C VAL A 82 -12.71 -7.37 3.74
N CYS A 83 -13.20 -6.21 4.19
CA CYS A 83 -14.12 -5.39 3.42
C CYS A 83 -13.56 -5.04 2.02
N PRO A 84 -12.34 -4.49 1.87
CA PRO A 84 -11.84 -4.05 0.56
C PRO A 84 -11.68 -5.16 -0.48
N ALA A 85 -11.65 -6.43 -0.07
CA ALA A 85 -11.47 -7.55 -0.98
C ALA A 85 -12.72 -7.79 -1.85
N GLU A 86 -13.89 -7.31 -1.43
CA GLU A 86 -15.17 -7.55 -2.08
C GLU A 86 -15.63 -6.41 -3.00
N PHE A 87 -14.90 -5.30 -3.02
CA PHE A 87 -15.30 -4.10 -3.77
C PHE A 87 -14.23 -3.70 -4.79
N ASP A 88 -14.68 -3.56 -6.04
CA ASP A 88 -13.95 -2.82 -7.06
C ASP A 88 -14.30 -1.35 -6.94
N VAL A 89 -13.30 -0.49 -7.05
CA VAL A 89 -13.42 0.97 -6.97
C VAL A 89 -13.20 1.66 -8.32
N GLY A 90 -13.02 0.88 -9.38
CA GLY A 90 -12.74 1.37 -10.75
C GLY A 90 -11.25 1.42 -11.09
N GLU A 91 -10.43 0.69 -10.34
CA GLU A 91 -9.00 0.53 -10.55
C GLU A 91 -8.67 -0.41 -11.73
N HIS A 92 -7.50 -0.20 -12.31
CA HIS A 92 -6.92 -1.07 -13.34
C HIS A 92 -6.00 -2.15 -12.74
N ALA A 93 -5.55 -1.96 -11.50
CA ALA A 93 -4.79 -2.95 -10.72
C ALA A 93 -5.01 -2.73 -9.22
N LYS A 94 -4.85 -3.81 -8.44
CA LYS A 94 -4.88 -3.80 -6.98
C LYS A 94 -3.52 -4.14 -6.40
N ALA A 95 -3.03 -3.28 -5.53
CA ALA A 95 -1.85 -3.50 -4.70
C ALA A 95 -2.25 -3.62 -3.23
N MET A 96 -1.59 -4.52 -2.51
CA MET A 96 -1.71 -4.61 -1.05
C MET A 96 -0.36 -4.37 -0.39
N VAL A 97 -0.34 -3.53 0.64
CA VAL A 97 0.78 -3.43 1.58
C VAL A 97 0.46 -4.28 2.80
N TYR A 98 1.30 -5.29 3.01
CA TYR A 98 1.17 -6.25 4.10
C TYR A 98 2.41 -6.20 4.99
N SER A 99 2.25 -6.07 6.30
CA SER A 99 3.39 -5.97 7.22
C SER A 99 3.85 -7.35 7.69
N VAL A 100 5.16 -7.63 7.69
CA VAL A 100 5.72 -8.89 8.20
C VAL A 100 5.29 -9.19 9.65
N THR A 101 5.02 -8.15 10.44
CA THR A 101 4.55 -8.25 11.83
C THR A 101 3.16 -8.86 11.99
N GLU A 102 2.41 -9.09 10.91
CA GLU A 102 1.05 -9.63 10.96
C GLU A 102 1.01 -11.17 10.95
N GLY A 103 2.13 -11.83 10.69
CA GLY A 103 2.29 -13.29 10.71
C GLY A 103 2.10 -13.95 9.33
N GLU A 104 2.71 -15.11 9.14
CA GLU A 104 2.76 -15.83 7.87
C GLU A 104 1.46 -16.58 7.53
N ASP A 105 0.54 -16.73 8.49
CA ASP A 105 -0.71 -17.48 8.36
C ASP A 105 -1.86 -16.69 7.69
N LYS A 106 -1.73 -15.36 7.59
CA LYS A 106 -2.80 -14.48 7.09
C LYS A 106 -3.24 -14.74 5.65
N PRO A 107 -2.37 -15.13 4.71
CA PRO A 107 -2.82 -15.49 3.36
C PRO A 107 -3.87 -16.60 3.36
N LEU A 108 -3.73 -17.59 4.24
CA LEU A 108 -4.69 -18.69 4.38
C LEU A 108 -5.96 -18.28 5.13
N LYS A 109 -5.85 -17.33 6.08
CA LYS A 109 -6.99 -16.81 6.85
C LYS A 109 -7.84 -15.80 6.08
N TYR A 110 -7.25 -15.05 5.15
CA TYR A 110 -7.93 -14.01 4.37
C TYR A 110 -7.78 -14.24 2.86
N PRO A 111 -8.11 -15.44 2.34
CA PRO A 111 -7.75 -15.85 0.99
C PRO A 111 -8.35 -14.95 -0.10
N VAL A 112 -9.52 -14.34 0.15
CA VAL A 112 -10.18 -13.45 -0.82
C VAL A 112 -9.33 -12.21 -1.11
N MET A 113 -8.79 -11.56 -0.08
CA MET A 113 -7.94 -10.37 -0.22
C MET A 113 -6.63 -10.68 -0.94
N PHE A 114 -6.00 -11.80 -0.62
CA PHE A 114 -4.76 -12.19 -1.27
C PHE A 114 -4.98 -12.64 -2.72
N ARG A 115 -6.16 -13.17 -3.04
CA ARG A 115 -6.53 -13.56 -4.41
C ARG A 115 -6.87 -12.36 -5.29
N SER A 116 -7.38 -11.27 -4.73
CA SER A 116 -7.85 -10.11 -5.50
C SER A 116 -6.75 -9.15 -5.96
N VAL A 117 -5.51 -9.32 -5.50
CA VAL A 117 -4.41 -8.37 -5.76
C VAL A 117 -3.44 -8.83 -6.83
N ASP A 118 -2.93 -7.88 -7.61
CA ASP A 118 -1.89 -8.09 -8.62
C ASP A 118 -0.49 -8.06 -8.01
N VAL A 119 -0.32 -7.31 -6.92
CA VAL A 119 0.96 -7.16 -6.23
C VAL A 119 0.79 -7.04 -4.72
N VAL A 120 1.62 -7.76 -3.98
CA VAL A 120 1.74 -7.72 -2.53
C VAL A 120 3.11 -7.16 -2.16
N LEU A 121 3.12 -6.00 -1.50
CA LEU A 121 4.30 -5.44 -0.86
C LEU A 121 4.41 -6.01 0.56
N LEU A 122 5.28 -7.00 0.75
CA LEU A 122 5.62 -7.50 2.08
C LEU A 122 6.56 -6.48 2.74
N ASN A 123 5.97 -5.54 3.48
CA ASN A 123 6.64 -4.40 4.09
C ASN A 123 7.24 -4.74 5.46
N LYS A 124 8.15 -3.88 5.91
CA LYS A 124 8.88 -3.95 7.19
C LYS A 124 9.84 -5.14 7.27
N ILE A 125 10.42 -5.57 6.15
CA ILE A 125 11.41 -6.69 6.13
C ILE A 125 12.66 -6.42 6.98
N ASP A 126 12.94 -5.15 7.27
CA ASP A 126 13.98 -4.72 8.20
C ASP A 126 13.73 -5.19 9.64
N LEU A 127 12.52 -5.67 9.96
CA LEU A 127 12.19 -6.25 11.25
C LEU A 127 12.39 -7.78 11.31
N VAL A 128 12.60 -8.45 10.18
CA VAL A 128 12.78 -9.92 10.13
C VAL A 128 13.85 -10.43 11.11
N PRO A 129 15.03 -9.79 11.26
CA PRO A 129 16.03 -10.25 12.23
C PRO A 129 15.62 -10.18 13.70
N TYR A 130 14.49 -9.53 14.01
CA TYR A 130 13.99 -9.30 15.37
C TYR A 130 12.67 -10.01 15.66
N LEU A 131 12.16 -10.79 14.70
CA LEU A 131 10.87 -11.47 14.76
C LEU A 131 11.05 -12.95 14.40
N ASP A 132 10.21 -13.80 14.96
CA ASP A 132 10.08 -15.20 14.52
C ASP A 132 9.23 -15.30 13.25
N ALA A 133 9.52 -14.46 12.26
CA ALA A 133 8.76 -14.39 11.03
C ALA A 133 9.33 -15.33 9.96
N ASP A 134 8.50 -16.26 9.47
CA ASP A 134 8.86 -17.15 8.37
C ASP A 134 8.39 -16.55 7.02
N VAL A 135 9.30 -15.84 6.36
CA VAL A 135 9.02 -15.19 5.06
C VAL A 135 8.80 -16.21 3.95
N GLU A 136 9.49 -17.35 3.98
CA GLU A 136 9.35 -18.39 2.96
C GLU A 136 7.99 -19.08 3.10
N ALA A 137 7.57 -19.40 4.33
CA ALA A 137 6.23 -19.92 4.60
C ALA A 137 5.15 -18.92 4.17
N TYR A 138 5.33 -17.63 4.46
CA TYR A 138 4.40 -16.59 3.99
C TYR A 138 4.28 -16.60 2.46
N ILE A 139 5.40 -16.60 1.73
CA ILE A 139 5.40 -16.64 0.27
C ILE A 139 4.68 -17.90 -0.24
N ALA A 140 4.96 -19.06 0.37
CA ALA A 140 4.29 -20.32 0.02
C ALA A 140 2.77 -20.23 0.24
N HIS A 141 2.32 -19.66 1.35
CA HIS A 141 0.89 -19.46 1.63
C HIS A 141 0.24 -18.48 0.65
N VAL A 142 0.91 -17.39 0.27
CA VAL A 142 0.40 -16.49 -0.78
C VAL A 142 0.26 -17.24 -2.10
N ARG A 143 1.23 -18.08 -2.47
CA ARG A 143 1.17 -18.86 -3.72
C ARG A 143 0.07 -19.91 -3.75
N GLN A 144 -0.36 -20.42 -2.59
CA GLN A 144 -1.52 -21.31 -2.50
C GLN A 144 -2.83 -20.59 -2.83
N VAL A 145 -2.96 -19.31 -2.49
CA VAL A 145 -4.21 -18.54 -2.68
C VAL A 145 -4.19 -17.68 -3.94
N ASN A 146 -3.01 -17.25 -4.39
CA ASN A 146 -2.80 -16.45 -5.59
C ASN A 146 -1.49 -16.84 -6.29
N THR A 147 -1.62 -17.59 -7.38
CA THR A 147 -0.47 -18.09 -8.15
C THR A 147 0.22 -17.00 -8.97
N THR A 148 -0.45 -15.87 -9.21
CA THR A 148 -0.04 -14.85 -10.20
C THR A 148 0.51 -13.56 -9.60
N ALA A 149 0.10 -13.19 -8.37
CA ALA A 149 0.52 -11.94 -7.75
C ALA A 149 2.05 -11.79 -7.69
N ALA A 150 2.53 -10.59 -7.97
CA ALA A 150 3.90 -10.21 -7.64
C ALA A 150 4.03 -10.11 -6.11
N ILE A 151 5.09 -10.66 -5.53
CA ILE A 151 5.38 -10.53 -4.09
C ILE A 151 6.70 -9.78 -3.98
N LEU A 152 6.67 -8.59 -3.43
CA LEU A 152 7.83 -7.70 -3.33
C LEU A 152 8.18 -7.48 -1.86
N PRO A 153 9.24 -8.11 -1.35
CA PRO A 153 9.78 -7.82 -0.03
C PRO A 153 10.37 -6.41 -0.01
N VAL A 154 9.86 -5.55 0.88
CA VAL A 154 10.25 -4.14 0.94
C VAL A 154 10.38 -3.63 2.38
N SER A 155 11.14 -2.56 2.54
CA SER A 155 11.18 -1.75 3.75
C SER A 155 10.99 -0.29 3.36
N ALA A 156 9.80 0.25 3.62
CA ALA A 156 9.57 1.69 3.44
C ALA A 156 10.43 2.55 4.38
N ARG A 157 10.93 1.98 5.49
CA ARG A 157 11.80 2.66 6.46
C ARG A 157 13.23 2.80 5.96
N THR A 158 13.80 1.72 5.41
CA THR A 158 15.21 1.68 5.01
C THR A 158 15.43 1.86 3.51
N GLY A 159 14.37 1.77 2.71
CA GLY A 159 14.42 1.77 1.25
C GLY A 159 14.75 0.40 0.64
N ALA A 160 15.04 -0.63 1.45
CA ALA A 160 15.35 -1.96 0.93
C ALA A 160 14.18 -2.50 0.09
N GLY A 161 14.49 -3.04 -1.10
CA GLY A 161 13.49 -3.60 -2.03
C GLY A 161 12.60 -2.60 -2.76
N MET A 162 12.57 -1.32 -2.36
CA MET A 162 11.67 -0.30 -2.91
C MET A 162 11.87 -0.06 -4.41
N ALA A 163 13.09 -0.24 -4.93
CA ALA A 163 13.36 -0.13 -6.37
C ALA A 163 12.50 -1.09 -7.21
N ALA A 164 12.20 -2.29 -6.71
CA ALA A 164 11.34 -3.25 -7.40
C ALA A 164 9.89 -2.76 -7.47
N TRP A 165 9.39 -2.15 -6.39
CA TRP A 165 8.08 -1.51 -6.35
C TRP A 165 7.98 -0.35 -7.35
N PHE A 166 8.97 0.55 -7.37
CA PHE A 166 8.99 1.66 -8.32
C PHE A 166 9.07 1.17 -9.77
N GLY A 167 9.84 0.12 -10.04
CA GLY A 167 9.87 -0.53 -11.36
C GLY A 167 8.54 -1.17 -11.77
N TRP A 168 7.80 -1.74 -10.82
CA TRP A 168 6.45 -2.25 -11.05
C TRP A 168 5.50 -1.10 -11.43
N LEU A 169 5.50 -0.01 -10.66
CA LEU A 169 4.69 1.18 -10.94
C LEU A 169 5.01 1.80 -12.30
N ARG A 170 6.29 1.96 -12.66
CA ARG A 170 6.71 2.50 -13.97
C ARG A 170 6.17 1.66 -15.12
N ARG A 171 6.18 0.33 -15.01
CA ARG A 171 5.61 -0.57 -16.04
C ARG A 171 4.09 -0.43 -16.11
N PHE A 172 3.43 -0.46 -14.96
CA PHE A 172 1.98 -0.32 -14.85
C PHE A 172 1.48 1.01 -15.43
N ALA A 173 2.09 2.13 -15.04
CA ALA A 173 1.74 3.47 -15.53
C ALA A 173 2.05 3.66 -17.02
N ARG A 174 2.89 2.82 -17.63
CA ARG A 174 3.19 2.85 -19.08
C ARG A 174 2.41 1.81 -19.88
N GLY A 175 1.47 1.09 -19.26
CA GLY A 175 0.67 0.06 -19.93
C GLY A 175 1.46 -1.20 -20.35
N ALA A 176 2.63 -1.44 -19.77
CA ALA A 176 3.46 -2.60 -20.09
C ALA A 176 3.07 -3.82 -19.22
N PRO A 177 2.81 -5.02 -19.80
CA PRO A 177 2.42 -6.20 -19.03
C PRO A 177 3.55 -6.69 -18.10
N TRP A 178 3.21 -7.01 -16.86
CA TRP A 178 4.14 -7.61 -15.89
C TRP A 178 4.44 -9.07 -16.25
N ARG A 179 5.69 -9.39 -16.63
CA ARG A 179 6.12 -10.75 -17.01
C ARG A 179 6.82 -11.52 -15.88
N GLY A 180 6.41 -11.29 -14.63
CA GLY A 180 6.93 -12.01 -13.47
C GLY A 180 8.39 -11.68 -13.10
N TRP A 181 8.79 -12.09 -11.91
CA TRP A 181 10.19 -12.16 -11.49
C TRP A 181 10.60 -13.65 -11.45
N PRO A 182 11.83 -14.02 -11.87
CA PRO A 182 12.34 -15.37 -11.64
C PRO A 182 12.43 -15.64 -10.13
N ASN A 183 12.10 -16.86 -9.72
CA ASN A 183 11.91 -17.33 -8.33
C ASN A 183 13.15 -17.28 -7.40
N ALA A 184 14.16 -16.46 -7.68
CA ALA A 184 15.27 -16.19 -6.77
C ALA A 184 15.99 -14.90 -7.18
N LEU A 185 16.26 -14.01 -6.22
CA LEU A 185 17.01 -12.78 -6.47
C LEU A 185 18.47 -12.96 -6.12
N THR A 186 19.33 -12.68 -7.10
CA THR A 186 20.75 -12.40 -6.83
C THR A 186 21.01 -10.90 -6.98
N ASN A 187 21.96 -10.37 -6.19
CA ASN A 187 22.35 -8.94 -6.15
C ASN A 187 22.68 -8.34 -7.53
N ARG A 188 22.97 -9.16 -8.55
CA ARG A 188 23.30 -8.74 -9.91
C ARG A 188 22.08 -8.28 -10.72
N GLN A 189 20.87 -8.79 -10.40
CA GLN A 189 19.64 -8.51 -11.15
C GLN A 189 18.97 -7.19 -10.73
N LEU A 190 19.36 -6.63 -9.58
CA LEU A 190 18.89 -5.32 -9.12
C LEU A 190 19.42 -4.15 -9.98
N GLN A 191 20.50 -4.34 -10.74
CA GLN A 191 21.15 -3.28 -11.51
C GLN A 191 20.58 -3.11 -12.94
N THR A 192 19.91 -4.13 -13.50
CA THR A 192 19.51 -4.15 -14.92
C THR A 192 18.19 -3.42 -15.23
N ILE A 193 17.41 -3.04 -14.20
CA ILE A 193 16.05 -2.46 -14.37
C ILE A 193 16.09 -0.97 -14.82
N ARG A 194 17.26 -0.35 -14.93
CA ARG A 194 17.42 1.08 -15.28
C ARG A 194 17.16 1.45 -16.75
N ASN A 195 17.03 0.50 -17.68
CA ASN A 195 17.22 0.79 -19.11
C ASN A 195 16.02 0.58 -20.05
N ASP A 196 14.80 0.35 -19.58
CA ASP A 196 13.66 0.27 -20.50
C ASP A 196 13.15 1.68 -20.89
N GLN A 197 13.53 2.06 -22.10
CA GLN A 197 13.20 3.30 -22.81
C GLN A 197 11.67 3.48 -23.02
N ALA A 198 11.25 4.74 -23.03
CA ALA A 198 9.87 5.20 -23.16
C ALA A 198 9.15 4.72 -24.43
N PRO A 199 7.81 4.58 -24.38
CA PRO A 199 7.00 5.44 -25.26
C PRO A 199 5.60 5.88 -24.73
N SER A 200 5.11 6.96 -25.36
CA SER A 200 3.73 7.49 -25.48
C SER A 200 2.92 7.90 -24.23
N ARG A 201 2.52 9.18 -24.20
CA ARG A 201 1.61 9.84 -23.24
C ARG A 201 0.15 9.36 -23.37
N ILE A 202 -0.10 8.07 -23.17
CA ILE A 202 -1.47 7.57 -22.98
C ILE A 202 -1.43 6.49 -21.90
N ALA A 203 -1.64 6.88 -20.65
CA ALA A 203 -2.33 6.04 -19.67
C ALA A 203 -2.72 6.93 -18.48
N ASN A 204 -4.02 7.14 -18.27
CA ASN A 204 -4.54 7.52 -16.96
C ASN A 204 -4.67 6.21 -16.17
N SER A 205 -3.55 5.68 -15.67
CA SER A 205 -3.58 4.43 -14.89
C SER A 205 -4.15 4.71 -13.50
N VAL A 206 -5.01 3.81 -13.02
CA VAL A 206 -5.63 3.90 -11.68
C VAL A 206 -5.24 2.66 -10.89
N LEU A 207 -4.57 2.84 -9.77
CA LEU A 207 -4.15 1.79 -8.85
C LEU A 207 -4.95 1.89 -7.55
N ALA A 208 -5.66 0.85 -7.16
CA ALA A 208 -6.13 0.74 -5.79
C ALA A 208 -5.01 0.17 -4.92
N LEU A 209 -4.67 0.88 -3.85
CA LEU A 209 -3.66 0.49 -2.87
C LEU A 209 -4.35 0.30 -1.52
N THR A 210 -4.48 -0.95 -1.08
CA THR A 210 -4.95 -1.27 0.27
C THR A 210 -3.74 -1.36 1.20
N VAL A 211 -3.63 -0.41 2.13
CA VAL A 211 -2.53 -0.40 3.10
C VAL A 211 -3.03 -0.94 4.44
N LYS A 212 -2.64 -2.16 4.79
CA LYS A 212 -2.85 -2.63 6.15
C LYS A 212 -1.72 -2.15 7.05
N ASN A 213 -2.11 -1.67 8.24
CA ASN A 213 -1.21 -1.12 9.24
C ASN A 213 -0.49 0.15 8.74
N LYS A 214 -1.28 1.15 8.29
CA LYS A 214 -0.85 2.51 7.95
C LYS A 214 0.08 3.01 9.06
N ASP A 215 1.38 3.01 8.77
CA ASP A 215 2.53 3.35 9.62
C ASP A 215 2.24 3.63 11.12
N ARG A 216 1.74 2.64 11.89
CA ARG A 216 1.89 2.64 13.35
C ARG A 216 3.31 2.18 13.67
N LEU A 217 4.24 3.13 13.68
CA LEU A 217 5.48 2.95 14.43
C LEU A 217 5.09 2.76 15.89
N CYS A 218 5.33 1.56 16.43
CA CYS A 218 5.51 1.43 17.86
C CYS A 218 6.78 2.23 18.17
N ASN A 219 6.61 3.45 18.67
CA ASN A 219 7.73 4.32 19.02
C ASN A 219 8.44 3.69 20.21
N SER A 220 9.43 2.82 19.96
CA SER A 220 10.30 2.32 21.01
C SER A 220 11.27 3.43 21.42
N ARG A 221 10.76 4.38 22.21
CA ARG A 221 11.63 5.00 23.21
C ARG A 221 12.15 3.84 24.05
N ARG A 222 13.48 3.66 24.06
CA ARG A 222 14.15 2.63 24.85
C ARG A 222 13.55 2.64 26.26
N PRO A 223 12.99 1.54 26.77
CA PRO A 223 12.73 1.45 28.19
C PRO A 223 14.10 1.43 28.86
N ASN A 224 14.35 2.38 29.76
CA ASN A 224 15.31 2.12 30.80
C ASN A 224 14.87 0.81 31.50
N ALA A 225 15.84 -0.03 31.84
CA ALA A 225 15.59 -1.29 32.53
C ALA A 225 14.60 -1.07 33.68
N GLU A 226 13.59 -1.93 33.78
CA GLU A 226 12.43 -1.87 34.69
C GLU A 226 11.18 -1.13 34.19
N SER A 227 10.57 -1.59 33.08
CA SER A 227 9.10 -1.55 32.97
C SER A 227 8.62 -2.56 31.94
N VAL A 228 7.80 -3.52 32.38
CA VAL A 228 7.06 -4.44 31.51
C VAL A 228 6.16 -3.62 30.59
N ALA A 229 6.24 -3.85 29.28
CA ALA A 229 5.36 -3.21 28.31
C ALA A 229 3.93 -3.72 28.50
N THR A 230 3.10 -2.96 29.20
CA THR A 230 1.65 -3.19 29.27
C THR A 230 0.97 -2.38 28.17
N CYS A 231 0.38 -3.07 27.19
CA CYS A 231 -0.62 -2.47 26.32
C CYS A 231 -1.94 -2.42 27.10
N GLU A 232 -2.26 -1.30 27.73
CA GLU A 232 -3.59 -1.08 28.28
C GLU A 232 -4.57 -0.64 27.19
N PRO A 233 -5.80 -1.18 27.15
CA PRO A 233 -6.85 -0.68 26.28
C PRO A 233 -7.37 0.66 26.78
N LEU A 234 -7.61 1.60 25.85
CA LEU A 234 -8.28 2.88 26.11
C LEU A 234 -9.65 2.63 26.78
N THR A 235 -9.75 2.86 28.09
CA THR A 235 -11.02 2.97 28.79
C THR A 235 -11.72 4.25 28.37
N ARG A 236 -12.96 4.13 27.90
CA ARG A 236 -13.85 5.26 27.58
C ARG A 236 -14.08 6.10 28.84
N HIS A 237 -13.78 7.39 28.77
CA HIS A 237 -14.39 8.37 29.66
C HIS A 237 -15.83 8.60 29.16
N ASN A 238 -16.81 8.19 29.98
CA ASN A 238 -18.17 8.68 29.88
C ASN A 238 -18.22 10.04 30.56
N ASP A 239 -18.33 11.10 29.78
CA ASP A 239 -18.88 12.38 30.22
C ASP A 239 -20.29 12.49 29.65
N THR A 240 -21.30 12.48 30.53
CA THR A 240 -22.45 13.42 30.56
C THR A 240 -23.40 13.04 31.69
N GLU A 241 -23.67 14.05 32.54
CA GLU A 241 -24.79 14.29 33.47
C GLU A 241 -25.16 13.27 34.56
#